data_AF-A0A962XMM2-F1
#
_entry.id   AF-A0A962XMM2-F1
#
_cell.length_a   1.000
_cell.length_b   1.000
_cell.length_c   1.000
_cell.angle_alpha   90.00
_cell.angle_beta   90.00
_cell.angle_gamma   90.00
#
_symmetry.space_group_name_H-M   'P 1'
#
loop_
_entity.id
_entity.type
_entity.pdbx_description
1 polymer ?
#
loop_
_entity_poly.entity_id
_entity_poly.type
_entity_poly.pdbx_seq_one_letter_code
_entity_poly.pdbx_strand_id
1 'polypeptide(L)'
;MNIRRITKSWRWFGNLLVGLTLAFSMPQAHAEEDISNLPLFLGGNGVPLAMLVMGRDHKLYYEAYNDASDINQDGQIDVGYKPGLTQDNQPLNYFGYFDSYKCYSYNNGVFTPTVVTTNKKCSGAWSGDFLNYLTTSRVDALRRVLYGGYRYTDTTTGTVLERARIPQDAHSWGKEYASILHDGYDIREYTPLDLPATNTRHLFANTTLLNDTNQLPLLRVLTNSAYRIWEWVAIERPVAGDKCLDGGSGPNCVTAGGTLWETVPNTLLALTQTVHKVTTRNSSTGNPYPTNSSQFDSLVLTNAIAANLCGSQSISTVNGSGNPFNGVNGCDNDNYINVFTGQINIPTAGTYTFSVDGDDAVDLQIDGTTVAFWYGGHGNCNCNDHSGSISLSAGVHTLRFRHEENSGGDNYYLRWQRTIPASVRTDYVVRVQACVTGLLEPECKGYPENNPTVYKPTGLLHDYGETDRMAFGLLSGSFKKNPSGCVLRKKISSFKNEINASTV
;
A
#
# COMPACT_ATOMS: atom_id res chain seq x y z
N MET A 1 -38.33 18.35 16.02
CA MET A 1 -39.69 18.77 16.43
C MET A 1 -39.71 20.29 16.53
N ASN A 2 -40.84 20.97 16.28
CA ASN A 2 -40.98 22.44 16.17
C ASN A 2 -40.46 23.20 17.42
N ILE A 3 -40.04 24.49 17.35
CA ILE A 3 -40.85 25.71 17.09
C ILE A 3 -39.89 26.81 16.56
N ARG A 4 -39.97 27.21 15.28
CA ARG A 4 -40.78 28.29 14.64
C ARG A 4 -40.42 29.75 15.01
N ARG A 5 -39.98 30.48 13.97
CA ARG A 5 -39.88 31.96 13.87
C ARG A 5 -41.25 32.64 14.03
N ILE A 6 -41.26 33.88 14.54
CA ILE A 6 -42.19 34.94 14.09
C ILE A 6 -41.42 36.26 13.88
N THR A 7 -41.71 36.95 12.78
CA THR A 7 -41.14 38.22 12.33
C THR A 7 -42.20 39.33 12.32
N LYS A 8 -41.83 40.59 12.59
CA LYS A 8 -42.50 41.87 12.21
C LYS A 8 -41.79 43.04 12.94
N SER A 9 -41.84 44.32 12.57
CA SER A 9 -41.84 45.02 11.26
C SER A 9 -41.82 46.55 11.53
N TRP A 10 -41.18 47.33 10.65
CA TRP A 10 -41.40 48.76 10.31
C TRP A 10 -42.71 49.46 10.78
N ARG A 11 -42.82 50.80 10.99
CA ARG A 11 -41.88 51.97 10.98
C ARG A 11 -42.65 53.29 11.38
N TRP A 12 -41.94 54.35 11.78
CA TRP A 12 -42.31 55.80 11.83
C TRP A 12 -43.46 56.33 12.70
N PHE A 13 -43.10 57.16 13.69
CA PHE A 13 -43.58 58.52 14.07
C PHE A 13 -42.78 58.96 15.33
N GLY A 14 -42.61 60.22 15.74
CA GLY A 14 -42.90 61.55 15.17
C GLY A 14 -42.36 62.65 16.13
N ASN A 15 -41.98 63.85 15.65
CA ASN A 15 -41.36 64.91 16.49
C ASN A 15 -42.37 65.91 17.08
N LEU A 16 -42.23 66.29 18.36
CA LEU A 16 -42.69 67.60 18.88
C LEU A 16 -41.95 68.10 20.15
N LEU A 17 -40.87 68.85 19.92
CA LEU A 17 -40.47 70.15 20.50
C LEU A 17 -40.90 70.68 21.91
N VAL A 18 -39.90 71.29 22.58
CA VAL A 18 -39.88 72.31 23.67
C VAL A 18 -39.94 71.85 25.15
N GLY A 19 -38.87 72.21 25.89
CA GLY A 19 -38.79 72.22 27.36
C GLY A 19 -37.43 72.73 27.85
N LEU A 20 -37.29 74.04 28.05
CA LEU A 20 -36.01 74.72 28.33
C LEU A 20 -35.70 74.78 29.85
N THR A 21 -34.58 74.19 30.29
CA THR A 21 -33.94 74.53 31.58
C THR A 21 -32.41 74.59 31.43
N LEU A 22 -31.88 75.82 31.39
CA LEU A 22 -30.45 76.10 31.48
C LEU A 22 -29.99 75.99 32.95
N ALA A 23 -29.56 74.80 33.35
CA ALA A 23 -28.78 74.61 34.57
C ALA A 23 -27.29 74.59 34.21
N PHE A 24 -26.52 75.54 34.75
CA PHE A 24 -25.06 75.55 34.64
C PHE A 24 -24.47 74.40 35.46
N SER A 25 -24.25 73.25 34.84
CA SER A 25 -23.34 72.22 35.35
C SER A 25 -21.95 72.44 34.75
N MET A 26 -21.00 72.88 35.58
CA MET A 26 -19.59 72.78 35.23
C MET A 26 -19.25 71.30 35.00
N PRO A 27 -18.64 70.91 33.87
CA PRO A 27 -18.03 69.59 33.81
C PRO A 27 -16.87 69.58 34.80
N GLN A 28 -17.02 68.84 35.90
CA GLN A 28 -15.86 68.44 36.69
C GLN A 28 -14.95 67.65 35.75
N ALA A 29 -13.77 68.20 35.46
CA ALA A 29 -12.68 67.42 34.94
C ALA A 29 -12.29 66.42 36.05
N HIS A 30 -12.91 65.25 36.04
CA HIS A 30 -12.32 64.09 36.69
C HIS A 30 -11.01 63.82 35.97
N ALA A 31 -9.89 64.09 36.64
CA ALA A 31 -8.64 63.44 36.30
C ALA A 31 -8.87 61.94 36.55
N GLU A 32 -9.12 61.20 35.48
CA GLU A 32 -9.01 59.76 35.50
C GLU A 32 -7.52 59.46 35.66
N GLU A 33 -7.09 59.16 36.90
CA GLU A 33 -5.77 58.58 37.10
C GLU A 33 -5.78 57.21 36.41
N ASP A 34 -5.15 57.14 35.24
CA ASP A 34 -4.82 55.89 34.56
C ASP A 34 -3.75 55.16 35.39
N ILE A 35 -4.20 54.52 36.47
CA ILE A 35 -3.38 53.64 37.30
C ILE A 35 -3.09 52.41 36.44
N SER A 36 -1.93 52.46 35.78
CA SER A 36 -1.35 51.40 34.97
C SER A 36 -1.66 50.01 35.52
N ASN A 37 -2.44 49.23 34.76
CA ASN A 37 -2.68 47.81 35.02
C ASN A 37 -1.41 46.94 34.80
N LEU A 38 -0.29 47.53 34.38
CA LEU A 38 1.03 46.90 34.39
C LEU A 38 1.73 47.19 35.73
N PRO A 39 2.29 46.17 36.40
CA PRO A 39 3.04 46.36 37.64
C PRO A 39 4.18 47.37 37.47
N LEU A 40 4.36 48.26 38.46
CA LEU A 40 5.32 49.38 38.45
C LEU A 40 6.81 48.96 38.39
N PHE A 41 7.09 47.66 38.27
CA PHE A 41 8.43 47.06 38.17
C PHE A 41 8.52 45.97 37.09
N LEU A 42 8.26 46.33 35.83
CA LEU A 42 8.84 45.65 34.66
C LEU A 42 9.53 46.66 33.73
N GLY A 43 10.48 47.40 34.30
CA GLY A 43 11.45 48.18 33.53
C GLY A 43 12.42 47.28 32.78
N GLY A 44 12.00 46.75 31.63
CA GLY A 44 12.86 45.98 30.73
C GLY A 44 12.15 45.45 29.49
N ASN A 45 12.60 45.89 28.32
CA ASN A 45 12.39 45.19 27.04
C ASN A 45 13.20 43.88 27.02
N GLY A 46 12.96 42.99 27.98
CA GLY A 46 13.62 41.70 28.08
C GLY A 46 13.02 40.72 27.09
N VAL A 47 13.86 40.13 26.23
CA VAL A 47 13.43 39.08 25.30
C VAL A 47 12.87 37.88 26.11
N PRO A 48 11.60 37.49 25.92
CA PRO A 48 11.00 36.36 26.62
C PRO A 48 11.79 35.06 26.41
N LEU A 49 12.04 34.33 27.50
CA LEU A 49 12.83 33.10 27.50
C LEU A 49 11.91 31.87 27.46
N ALA A 50 12.00 31.06 26.40
CA ALA A 50 11.23 29.82 26.26
C ALA A 50 12.15 28.59 26.18
N MET A 51 11.84 27.54 26.95
CA MET A 51 12.49 26.23 26.84
C MET A 51 11.49 25.21 26.30
N LEU A 52 11.74 24.69 25.10
CA LEU A 52 10.98 23.58 24.55
C LEU A 52 11.55 22.27 25.09
N VAL A 53 10.74 21.50 25.82
CA VAL A 53 11.09 20.17 26.32
C VAL A 53 10.29 19.14 25.54
N MET A 54 10.92 18.49 24.56
CA MET A 54 10.29 17.43 23.77
C MET A 54 10.34 16.11 24.52
N GLY A 55 9.25 15.35 24.49
CA GLY A 55 9.18 14.03 25.11
C GLY A 55 10.29 13.09 24.63
N ARG A 56 10.78 12.24 25.55
CA ARG A 56 11.74 11.15 25.26
C ARG A 56 11.05 9.93 24.61
N ASP A 57 9.73 9.92 24.56
CA ASP A 57 8.92 8.83 24.00
C ASP A 57 9.34 8.50 22.55
N HIS A 58 9.58 7.22 22.27
CA HIS A 58 9.93 6.73 20.94
C HIS A 58 8.79 6.90 19.92
N LYS A 59 7.54 7.14 20.37
CA LYS A 59 6.40 7.45 19.50
C LYS A 59 6.60 8.65 18.57
N LEU A 60 7.56 9.54 18.85
CA LEU A 60 7.94 10.60 17.92
C LEU A 60 8.51 10.08 16.59
N TYR A 61 9.01 8.85 16.54
CA TYR A 61 9.56 8.22 15.33
C TYR A 61 8.56 7.31 14.61
N TYR A 62 7.35 7.17 15.13
CA TYR A 62 6.26 6.46 14.45
C TYR A 62 5.58 7.37 13.42
N GLU A 63 4.75 6.76 12.57
CA GLU A 63 3.91 7.44 11.60
C GLU A 63 3.03 8.53 12.25
N ALA A 64 2.86 9.64 11.53
CA ALA A 64 1.85 10.64 11.84
C ALA A 64 0.44 10.16 11.44
N TYR A 65 0.35 9.34 10.39
CA TYR A 65 -0.90 8.84 9.82
C TYR A 65 -0.97 7.31 9.95
N ASN A 66 -1.49 6.83 11.08
CA ASN A 66 -1.81 5.42 11.24
C ASN A 66 -3.22 5.11 10.73
N ASP A 67 -3.53 3.84 10.49
CA ASP A 67 -4.85 3.39 10.02
C ASP A 67 -5.79 3.08 11.20
N ALA A 68 -5.64 3.83 12.30
CA ALA A 68 -6.34 3.66 13.57
C ALA A 68 -6.74 4.99 14.23
N SER A 69 -6.63 6.11 13.49
CA SER A 69 -7.03 7.44 13.94
C SER A 69 -8.19 7.96 13.09
N ASP A 70 -9.04 8.74 13.72
CA ASP A 70 -9.95 9.69 13.08
C ASP A 70 -9.15 10.95 12.77
N ILE A 71 -8.87 11.23 11.48
CA ILE A 71 -7.95 12.30 11.07
C ILE A 71 -8.73 13.61 10.86
N ASN A 72 -9.96 13.54 10.34
CA ASN A 72 -10.81 14.71 10.15
C ASN A 72 -11.67 15.08 11.37
N GLN A 73 -11.74 14.22 12.39
CA GLN A 73 -12.57 14.37 13.61
C GLN A 73 -14.08 14.23 13.35
N ASP A 74 -14.48 13.36 12.41
CA ASP A 74 -15.89 13.09 12.08
C ASP A 74 -16.54 11.95 12.89
N GLY A 75 -15.75 11.24 13.70
CA GLY A 75 -16.17 10.10 14.52
C GLY A 75 -15.88 8.73 13.88
N GLN A 76 -15.29 8.67 12.68
CA GLN A 76 -14.91 7.43 12.00
C GLN A 76 -13.38 7.28 11.89
N ILE A 77 -12.89 6.04 11.81
CA ILE A 77 -11.45 5.76 11.67
C ILE A 77 -11.05 5.80 10.19
N ASP A 78 -10.05 6.61 9.87
CA ASP A 78 -9.48 6.73 8.53
C ASP A 78 -8.48 5.60 8.24
N VAL A 79 -9.00 4.48 7.75
CA VAL A 79 -8.18 3.35 7.28
C VAL A 79 -7.72 3.59 5.84
N GLY A 80 -6.40 3.71 5.61
CA GLY A 80 -5.83 3.93 4.28
C GLY A 80 -5.70 5.41 3.90
N TYR A 81 -5.18 5.68 2.69
CA TYR A 81 -5.11 7.03 2.13
C TYR A 81 -6.50 7.53 1.72
N LYS A 82 -6.87 8.75 2.11
CA LYS A 82 -8.17 9.38 1.81
C LYS A 82 -7.94 10.71 1.07
N PRO A 83 -7.78 10.72 -0.26
CA PRO A 83 -7.44 11.94 -1.00
C PRO A 83 -8.52 13.04 -0.91
N GLY A 84 -9.79 12.63 -0.79
CA GLY A 84 -10.96 13.49 -0.68
C GLY A 84 -11.44 13.77 0.75
N LEU A 85 -10.61 13.51 1.78
CA LEU A 85 -11.00 13.77 3.16
C LEU A 85 -11.22 15.27 3.41
N THR A 86 -12.21 15.62 4.22
CA THR A 86 -12.52 17.02 4.57
C THR A 86 -12.65 17.20 6.08
N GLN A 87 -12.11 18.31 6.59
CA GLN A 87 -12.26 18.78 7.97
C GLN A 87 -12.80 20.23 7.92
N ASP A 88 -13.80 20.55 8.74
CA ASP A 88 -14.47 21.88 8.75
C ASP A 88 -14.94 22.38 7.37
N ASN A 89 -15.44 21.46 6.52
CA ASN A 89 -15.81 21.69 5.12
C ASN A 89 -14.66 22.17 4.21
N GLN A 90 -13.40 22.00 4.61
CA GLN A 90 -12.21 22.24 3.80
C GLN A 90 -11.52 20.92 3.44
N PRO A 91 -10.86 20.80 2.28
CA PRO A 91 -10.01 19.64 1.97
C PRO A 91 -8.89 19.49 3.01
N LEU A 92 -8.83 18.33 3.66
CA LEU A 92 -7.74 18.00 4.58
C LEU A 92 -6.49 17.66 3.76
N ASN A 93 -5.36 18.24 4.14
CA ASN A 93 -4.06 18.01 3.51
C ASN A 93 -3.19 17.18 4.45
N TYR A 94 -2.63 16.08 3.98
CA TYR A 94 -1.66 15.32 4.76
C TYR A 94 -0.39 16.17 4.89
N PHE A 95 -0.04 16.53 6.12
CA PHE A 95 1.11 17.37 6.46
C PHE A 95 2.37 16.51 6.54
N GLY A 96 3.51 17.04 6.09
CA GLY A 96 4.77 16.28 6.05
C GLY A 96 5.93 17.14 5.63
N TYR A 97 6.79 16.71 4.72
CA TYR A 97 7.77 17.61 4.06
C TYR A 97 7.42 17.96 2.61
N PHE A 98 6.46 17.27 2.02
CA PHE A 98 5.96 17.57 0.69
C PHE A 98 4.84 18.61 0.77
N ASP A 99 4.60 19.33 -0.31
CA ASP A 99 3.42 20.16 -0.51
C ASP A 99 2.31 19.29 -1.12
N SER A 100 1.15 19.22 -0.46
CA SER A 100 0.04 18.36 -0.88
C SER A 100 -0.41 18.59 -2.32
N TYR A 101 -0.27 19.82 -2.83
CA TYR A 101 -0.72 20.18 -4.17
C TYR A 101 0.37 20.03 -5.23
N LYS A 102 1.60 19.68 -4.88
CA LYS A 102 2.70 19.53 -5.85
C LYS A 102 2.93 18.08 -6.27
N CYS A 103 3.32 17.93 -7.53
CA CYS A 103 3.83 16.66 -8.08
C CYS A 103 5.35 16.62 -8.02
N TYR A 104 5.90 15.46 -7.69
CA TYR A 104 7.33 15.24 -7.49
C TYR A 104 7.87 14.19 -8.46
N SER A 105 8.98 14.54 -9.11
CA SER A 105 9.84 13.57 -9.80
C SER A 105 10.92 13.08 -8.83
N TYR A 106 11.40 11.85 -9.00
CA TYR A 106 12.48 11.30 -8.19
C TYR A 106 13.74 11.10 -9.03
N ASN A 107 14.85 11.70 -8.62
CA ASN A 107 16.15 11.51 -9.26
C ASN A 107 17.30 11.73 -8.26
N ASN A 108 18.43 11.06 -8.45
CA ASN A 108 19.66 11.25 -7.65
C ASN A 108 19.46 11.25 -6.12
N GLY A 109 18.50 10.45 -5.62
CA GLY A 109 18.22 10.35 -4.19
C GLY A 109 17.29 11.43 -3.63
N VAL A 110 16.69 12.29 -4.47
CA VAL A 110 15.87 13.44 -4.05
C VAL A 110 14.56 13.51 -4.84
N PHE A 111 13.47 13.81 -4.15
CA PHE A 111 12.20 14.22 -4.73
C PHE A 111 12.22 15.72 -5.05
N THR A 112 12.03 16.08 -6.31
CA THR A 112 12.02 17.48 -6.78
C THR A 112 10.61 17.86 -7.24
N PRO A 113 10.02 18.98 -6.74
CA PRO A 113 8.71 19.43 -7.19
C PRO A 113 8.78 19.85 -8.67
N THR A 114 7.72 19.54 -9.41
CA THR A 114 7.67 19.72 -10.89
C THR A 114 6.52 20.62 -11.34
N VAL A 115 5.35 20.49 -10.71
CA VAL A 115 4.15 21.26 -11.06
C VAL A 115 3.22 21.37 -9.84
N VAL A 116 2.44 22.46 -9.77
CA VAL A 116 1.34 22.65 -8.81
C VAL A 116 0.03 22.19 -9.46
N THR A 117 -0.79 21.48 -8.69
CA THR A 117 -2.11 20.95 -9.08
C THR A 117 -3.20 21.59 -8.22
N THR A 118 -4.46 21.47 -8.63
CA THR A 118 -5.61 21.94 -7.83
C THR A 118 -6.32 20.81 -7.07
N ASN A 119 -5.92 19.56 -7.31
CA ASN A 119 -6.65 18.36 -6.89
C ASN A 119 -5.74 17.27 -6.30
N LYS A 120 -4.45 17.56 -6.07
CA LYS A 120 -3.42 16.64 -5.56
C LYS A 120 -3.10 15.46 -6.49
N LYS A 121 -3.64 15.41 -7.71
CA LYS A 121 -3.44 14.29 -8.65
C LYS A 121 -2.24 14.54 -9.56
N CYS A 122 -1.35 13.56 -9.61
CA CYS A 122 -0.05 13.57 -10.25
C CYS A 122 0.13 12.32 -11.11
N SER A 123 -0.65 12.18 -12.19
CA SER A 123 -0.57 10.97 -13.02
C SER A 123 0.82 10.79 -13.63
N GLY A 124 1.44 9.62 -13.39
CA GLY A 124 2.82 9.32 -13.80
C GLY A 124 3.92 9.97 -12.95
N ALA A 125 3.57 10.61 -11.83
CA ALA A 125 4.50 11.24 -10.89
C ALA A 125 4.06 10.99 -9.43
N TRP A 126 4.85 11.41 -8.45
CA TRP A 126 4.45 11.28 -7.04
C TRP A 126 3.64 12.48 -6.57
N SER A 127 2.44 12.25 -6.03
CA SER A 127 1.69 13.26 -5.28
C SER A 127 2.39 13.58 -3.97
N GLY A 128 2.58 14.86 -3.66
CA GLY A 128 3.07 15.29 -2.34
C GLY A 128 2.14 14.89 -1.20
N ASP A 129 0.82 14.95 -1.40
CA ASP A 129 -0.18 14.55 -0.38
C ASP A 129 -0.05 13.06 -0.02
N PHE A 130 0.02 12.19 -1.03
CA PHE A 130 0.30 10.77 -0.87
C PHE A 130 1.66 10.47 -0.23
N LEU A 131 2.73 11.19 -0.61
CA LEU A 131 4.04 11.03 0.01
C LEU A 131 4.04 11.47 1.49
N ASN A 132 3.29 12.50 1.86
CA ASN A 132 3.10 12.88 3.26
C ASN A 132 2.34 11.81 4.05
N TYR A 133 1.25 11.26 3.50
CA TYR A 133 0.53 10.12 4.10
C TYR A 133 1.46 8.92 4.34
N LEU A 134 2.27 8.55 3.33
CA LEU A 134 3.17 7.41 3.42
C LEU A 134 4.33 7.63 4.39
N THR A 135 4.97 8.81 4.37
CA THR A 135 6.33 8.97 4.92
C THR A 135 6.45 9.85 6.16
N THR A 136 5.45 10.66 6.51
CA THR A 136 5.57 11.59 7.65
C THR A 136 5.69 10.84 8.97
N SER A 137 6.84 10.97 9.63
CA SER A 137 6.98 10.66 11.06
C SER A 137 6.50 11.84 11.91
N ARG A 138 6.05 11.58 13.13
CA ARG A 138 5.59 12.66 14.05
C ARG A 138 6.68 13.68 14.35
N VAL A 139 7.94 13.27 14.43
CA VAL A 139 9.06 14.20 14.63
C VAL A 139 9.23 15.10 13.41
N ASP A 140 9.10 14.59 12.18
CA ASP A 140 9.26 15.40 10.96
C ASP A 140 8.17 16.46 10.81
N ALA A 141 6.93 16.14 11.17
CA ALA A 141 5.86 17.14 11.29
C ALA A 141 6.25 18.26 12.28
N LEU A 142 6.74 17.90 13.48
CA LEU A 142 7.22 18.88 14.46
C LEU A 142 8.43 19.68 13.95
N ARG A 143 9.32 19.09 13.14
CA ARG A 143 10.45 19.80 12.52
C ARG A 143 9.98 20.86 11.52
N ARG A 144 9.00 20.56 10.66
CA ARG A 144 8.44 21.52 9.70
C ARG A 144 7.80 22.69 10.43
N VAL A 145 6.91 22.42 11.39
CA VAL A 145 6.23 23.47 12.17
C VAL A 145 7.22 24.37 12.91
N LEU A 146 8.23 23.80 13.57
CA LEU A 146 9.15 24.60 14.39
C LEU A 146 10.19 25.35 13.56
N TYR A 147 10.78 24.72 12.53
CA TYR A 147 11.96 25.27 11.84
C TYR A 147 12.07 24.92 10.35
N GLY A 148 10.96 24.61 9.68
CA GLY A 148 10.95 24.33 8.24
C GLY A 148 11.51 22.96 7.83
N GLY A 149 11.78 22.07 8.80
CA GLY A 149 12.26 20.71 8.55
C GLY A 149 13.76 20.51 8.78
N TYR A 150 14.21 19.27 8.70
CA TYR A 150 15.64 18.94 8.86
C TYR A 150 16.39 19.13 7.54
N ARG A 151 17.15 20.24 7.42
CA ARG A 151 17.97 20.55 6.24
C ARG A 151 19.20 19.62 6.19
N TYR A 152 19.22 18.72 5.21
CA TYR A 152 20.37 17.85 4.88
C TYR A 152 21.38 18.57 3.98
N THR A 153 20.87 19.34 3.02
CA THR A 153 21.67 20.28 2.22
C THR A 153 21.12 21.67 2.47
N ASP A 154 21.99 22.63 2.80
CA ASP A 154 21.62 24.04 2.91
C ASP A 154 22.70 24.91 2.28
N THR A 155 22.41 25.47 1.11
CA THR A 155 23.35 26.24 0.27
C THR A 155 22.66 27.45 -0.33
N THR A 156 23.41 28.42 -0.83
CA THR A 156 22.83 29.58 -1.56
C THR A 156 22.06 29.17 -2.83
N THR A 157 22.35 27.99 -3.40
CA THR A 157 21.70 27.46 -4.61
C THR A 157 20.51 26.55 -4.34
N GLY A 158 20.23 26.19 -3.09
CA GLY A 158 19.09 25.35 -2.75
C GLY A 158 19.18 24.67 -1.39
N THR A 159 18.02 24.16 -0.95
CA THR A 159 17.84 23.45 0.33
C THR A 159 17.13 22.11 0.08
N VAL A 160 17.66 21.05 0.70
CA VAL A 160 17.07 19.70 0.67
C VAL A 160 16.76 19.28 2.09
N LEU A 161 15.49 18.94 2.35
CA LEU A 161 15.04 18.39 3.62
C LEU A 161 15.19 16.86 3.62
N GLU A 162 15.56 16.26 4.76
CA GLU A 162 15.69 14.81 4.94
C GLU A 162 14.83 14.31 6.10
N ARG A 163 14.05 13.26 5.85
CA ARG A 163 13.18 12.57 6.82
C ARG A 163 13.96 11.99 8.00
N ALA A 164 13.30 11.82 9.14
CA ALA A 164 13.86 11.10 10.28
C ALA A 164 14.28 9.66 9.91
N ARG A 165 15.38 9.21 10.51
CA ARG A 165 15.82 7.82 10.47
C ARG A 165 14.91 6.96 11.34
N ILE A 166 14.45 5.84 10.78
CA ILE A 166 13.50 4.92 11.42
C ILE A 166 14.17 3.55 11.52
N PRO A 167 14.58 3.08 12.70
CA PRO A 167 15.29 1.81 12.82
C PRO A 167 14.54 0.63 12.21
N GLN A 168 15.29 -0.32 11.63
CA GLN A 168 14.77 -1.58 11.09
C GLN A 168 14.40 -2.57 12.22
N ASP A 169 13.35 -2.21 12.96
CA ASP A 169 12.68 -2.92 14.04
C ASP A 169 11.23 -2.42 14.15
N ALA A 170 10.59 -2.57 15.32
CA ALA A 170 9.22 -2.16 15.60
C ALA A 170 8.89 -0.66 15.41
N HIS A 171 9.87 0.21 15.12
CA HIS A 171 9.58 1.59 14.68
C HIS A 171 9.29 1.68 13.16
N SER A 172 9.65 0.66 12.38
CA SER A 172 9.33 0.61 10.94
C SER A 172 7.84 0.37 10.76
N TRP A 173 7.17 1.25 10.02
CA TRP A 173 5.77 1.09 9.64
C TRP A 173 5.63 0.86 8.14
N GLY A 174 4.44 0.47 7.70
CA GLY A 174 4.12 0.40 6.30
C GLY A 174 2.64 0.53 5.99
N LYS A 175 2.35 0.69 4.70
CA LYS A 175 1.01 0.76 4.10
C LYS A 175 0.91 -0.25 2.95
N GLU A 176 -0.29 -0.61 2.56
CA GLU A 176 -0.53 -1.37 1.33
C GLU A 176 -1.64 -0.74 0.47
N TYR A 177 -1.61 -1.06 -0.82
CA TYR A 177 -2.65 -0.79 -1.79
C TYR A 177 -2.96 -2.08 -2.55
N ALA A 178 -4.23 -2.42 -2.73
CA ALA A 178 -4.67 -3.65 -3.38
C ALA A 178 -5.43 -3.37 -4.68
N SER A 179 -6.41 -2.45 -4.68
CA SER A 179 -7.20 -2.12 -5.87
C SER A 179 -8.10 -0.89 -5.65
N ILE A 180 -8.57 -0.29 -6.75
CA ILE A 180 -9.54 0.82 -6.72
C ILE A 180 -10.79 0.46 -5.90
N LEU A 181 -11.29 -0.78 -6.01
CA LEU A 181 -12.49 -1.25 -5.30
C LEU A 181 -12.27 -1.41 -3.79
N HIS A 182 -11.05 -1.79 -3.38
CA HIS A 182 -10.69 -1.96 -1.97
C HIS A 182 -10.36 -0.62 -1.30
N ASP A 183 -9.53 0.19 -1.97
CA ASP A 183 -8.89 1.36 -1.38
C ASP A 183 -9.64 2.68 -1.65
N GLY A 184 -10.54 2.68 -2.65
CA GLY A 184 -11.41 3.82 -2.98
C GLY A 184 -10.78 4.88 -3.89
N TYR A 185 -9.57 4.66 -4.41
CA TYR A 185 -8.87 5.56 -5.33
C TYR A 185 -7.98 4.78 -6.32
N ASP A 186 -7.62 5.42 -7.44
CA ASP A 186 -6.67 4.88 -8.41
C ASP A 186 -5.26 5.37 -8.08
N ILE A 187 -4.35 4.44 -7.73
CA ILE A 187 -2.98 4.78 -7.33
C ILE A 187 -2.16 5.43 -8.47
N ARG A 188 -2.56 5.22 -9.72
CA ARG A 188 -1.96 5.83 -10.92
C ARG A 188 -2.23 7.33 -11.03
N GLU A 189 -3.16 7.84 -10.23
CA GLU A 189 -3.41 9.28 -10.09
C GLU A 189 -2.50 9.95 -9.04
N TYR A 190 -1.76 9.19 -8.24
CA TYR A 190 -0.95 9.72 -7.11
C TYR A 190 0.51 9.22 -7.11
N THR A 191 0.85 8.29 -8.00
CA THR A 191 2.17 7.65 -8.09
C THR A 191 2.54 7.36 -9.55
N PRO A 192 3.83 7.10 -9.85
CA PRO A 192 4.26 6.55 -11.13
C PRO A 192 4.09 5.02 -11.23
N LEU A 193 3.34 4.38 -10.31
CA LEU A 193 3.12 2.94 -10.29
C LEU A 193 1.87 2.58 -11.11
N ASP A 194 1.87 1.40 -11.72
CA ASP A 194 0.67 0.78 -12.28
C ASP A 194 -0.31 0.30 -11.18
N LEU A 195 -1.45 -0.26 -11.58
CA LEU A 195 -2.28 -1.03 -10.65
C LEU A 195 -1.59 -2.37 -10.32
N PRO A 196 -1.73 -2.90 -9.08
CA PRO A 196 -1.27 -4.24 -8.75
C PRO A 196 -1.85 -5.30 -9.70
N ALA A 197 -1.01 -6.25 -10.08
CA ALA A 197 -1.45 -7.44 -10.80
C ALA A 197 -2.47 -8.25 -9.97
N THR A 198 -3.32 -9.04 -10.63
CA THR A 198 -4.40 -9.81 -10.00
C THR A 198 -3.88 -10.65 -8.81
N ASN A 199 -4.60 -10.59 -7.69
CA ASN A 199 -4.26 -11.25 -6.42
C ASN A 199 -2.94 -10.78 -5.77
N THR A 200 -2.43 -9.60 -6.12
CA THR A 200 -1.25 -8.99 -5.50
C THR A 200 -1.53 -7.58 -4.97
N ARG A 201 -0.54 -6.98 -4.30
CA ARG A 201 -0.61 -5.66 -3.66
C ARG A 201 0.64 -4.84 -3.97
N HIS A 202 0.58 -3.54 -3.73
CA HIS A 202 1.76 -2.68 -3.60
C HIS A 202 1.97 -2.39 -2.11
N LEU A 203 3.15 -2.73 -1.59
CA LEU A 203 3.53 -2.56 -0.20
C LEU A 203 4.52 -1.40 -0.08
N PHE A 204 4.33 -0.55 0.91
CA PHE A 204 5.15 0.64 1.18
C PHE A 204 5.68 0.53 2.61
N ALA A 205 7.00 0.58 2.82
CA ALA A 205 7.60 0.48 4.15
C ALA A 205 8.58 1.62 4.42
N ASN A 206 8.51 2.22 5.61
CA ASN A 206 9.42 3.28 6.03
C ASN A 206 10.44 2.73 7.01
N THR A 207 11.72 2.75 6.64
CA THR A 207 12.79 2.15 7.46
C THR A 207 14.17 2.74 7.12
N THR A 208 15.15 2.46 7.97
CA THR A 208 16.57 2.75 7.81
C THR A 208 17.28 1.44 8.12
N LEU A 209 17.90 0.84 7.10
CA LEU A 209 18.42 -0.53 7.17
C LEU A 209 19.52 -0.64 8.22
N LEU A 210 19.53 -1.75 8.96
CA LEU A 210 20.44 -1.97 10.09
C LEU A 210 21.92 -1.84 9.66
N ASN A 211 22.24 -2.36 8.48
CA ASN A 211 23.59 -2.45 7.94
C ASN A 211 23.93 -1.36 6.91
N ASP A 212 23.06 -0.36 6.73
CA ASP A 212 23.37 0.78 5.86
C ASP A 212 24.30 1.76 6.58
N THR A 213 25.53 1.92 6.08
CA THR A 213 26.53 2.85 6.60
C THR A 213 26.13 4.31 6.43
N ASN A 214 25.34 4.64 5.40
CA ASN A 214 24.84 5.99 5.16
C ASN A 214 23.61 6.30 6.02
N GLN A 215 22.95 5.26 6.55
CA GLN A 215 21.80 5.34 7.45
C GLN A 215 20.64 6.17 6.84
N LEU A 216 20.29 5.83 5.60
CA LEU A 216 19.32 6.53 4.77
C LEU A 216 17.89 6.34 5.32
N PRO A 217 17.05 7.39 5.34
CA PRO A 217 15.64 7.26 5.70
C PRO A 217 14.84 6.83 4.47
N LEU A 218 14.72 5.52 4.24
CA LEU A 218 14.09 4.95 3.07
C LEU A 218 12.56 4.90 3.18
N LEU A 219 11.89 5.14 2.05
CA LEU A 219 10.61 4.57 1.68
C LEU A 219 10.92 3.42 0.71
N ARG A 220 10.62 2.18 1.09
CA ARG A 220 10.77 0.99 0.26
C ARG A 220 9.41 0.65 -0.34
N VAL A 221 9.36 0.45 -1.66
CA VAL A 221 8.14 0.08 -2.39
C VAL A 221 8.32 -1.32 -2.96
N LEU A 222 7.50 -2.27 -2.54
CA LEU A 222 7.44 -3.64 -3.06
C LEU A 222 6.18 -3.78 -3.91
N THR A 223 6.35 -3.76 -5.23
CA THR A 223 5.25 -3.90 -6.20
C THR A 223 4.84 -5.37 -6.35
N ASN A 224 3.59 -5.63 -6.73
CA ASN A 224 3.02 -6.96 -6.97
C ASN A 224 3.30 -8.06 -5.92
N SER A 225 3.36 -7.69 -4.64
CA SER A 225 3.53 -8.65 -3.55
C SER A 225 2.28 -9.50 -3.34
N ALA A 226 2.42 -10.82 -3.22
CA ALA A 226 1.36 -11.71 -2.73
C ALA A 226 1.12 -11.54 -1.21
N TYR A 227 2.13 -11.08 -0.47
CA TYR A 227 2.13 -10.90 0.98
C TYR A 227 1.45 -9.60 1.41
N ARG A 228 0.93 -9.58 2.64
CA ARG A 228 0.30 -8.40 3.28
C ARG A 228 1.37 -7.56 3.98
N ILE A 229 1.09 -6.29 4.25
CA ILE A 229 2.08 -5.37 4.80
C ILE A 229 2.63 -5.82 6.16
N TRP A 230 1.79 -6.40 7.02
CA TRP A 230 2.24 -6.93 8.32
C TRP A 230 3.15 -8.15 8.18
N GLU A 231 3.02 -8.93 7.10
CA GLU A 231 3.92 -10.04 6.75
C GLU A 231 5.29 -9.55 6.27
N TRP A 232 5.48 -8.23 6.13
CA TRP A 232 6.75 -7.60 5.76
C TRP A 232 7.30 -6.68 6.85
N VAL A 233 6.46 -5.87 7.51
CA VAL A 233 6.91 -4.90 8.55
C VAL A 233 6.69 -5.35 9.99
N ALA A 234 5.84 -6.36 10.24
CA ALA A 234 5.49 -6.85 11.58
C ALA A 234 5.90 -8.33 11.77
N ILE A 235 7.13 -8.64 11.36
CA ILE A 235 7.76 -9.97 11.44
C ILE A 235 9.01 -9.94 12.33
N GLU A 236 9.64 -11.10 12.56
CA GLU A 236 10.99 -11.15 13.12
C GLU A 236 11.99 -10.39 12.23
N ARG A 237 13.15 -9.99 12.78
CA ARG A 237 14.11 -9.17 12.03
C ARG A 237 14.80 -10.00 10.92
N PRO A 238 15.16 -9.38 9.77
CA PRO A 238 14.97 -7.98 9.42
C PRO A 238 13.58 -7.69 8.83
N VAL A 239 12.84 -6.76 9.45
CA VAL A 239 11.59 -6.21 8.89
C VAL A 239 11.86 -5.39 7.62
N ALA A 240 10.88 -5.31 6.73
CA ALA A 240 10.95 -4.59 5.45
C ALA A 240 12.17 -4.98 4.58
N GLY A 241 12.60 -6.25 4.67
CA GLY A 241 13.77 -6.80 3.97
C GLY A 241 13.46 -7.31 2.54
N ASP A 242 14.24 -8.29 2.09
CA ASP A 242 13.88 -9.14 0.92
C ASP A 242 12.91 -10.27 1.31
N LYS A 243 12.85 -10.60 2.61
CA LYS A 243 12.01 -11.67 3.15
C LYS A 243 10.67 -11.15 3.65
N CYS A 244 9.65 -11.99 3.54
CA CYS A 244 8.34 -11.81 4.17
C CYS A 244 8.01 -13.09 4.95
N LEU A 245 7.22 -12.97 6.03
CA LEU A 245 7.06 -13.97 7.11
C LEU A 245 8.40 -14.28 7.81
N ASP A 246 8.35 -14.82 9.03
CA ASP A 246 9.45 -15.50 9.76
C ASP A 246 10.85 -14.84 9.73
N GLY A 247 10.91 -13.52 9.59
CA GLY A 247 12.14 -12.72 9.55
C GLY A 247 13.16 -13.20 8.53
N GLY A 248 14.41 -13.38 8.96
CA GLY A 248 15.50 -13.84 8.11
C GLY A 248 15.27 -15.24 7.49
N SER A 249 14.42 -16.06 8.11
CA SER A 249 14.12 -17.44 7.69
C SER A 249 12.98 -17.54 6.67
N GLY A 250 12.17 -16.48 6.52
CA GLY A 250 10.98 -16.50 5.67
C GLY A 250 11.23 -16.66 4.17
N PRO A 251 10.18 -16.90 3.37
CA PRO A 251 10.25 -16.84 1.90
C PRO A 251 10.76 -15.49 1.40
N ASN A 252 11.44 -15.52 0.25
CA ASN A 252 11.81 -14.29 -0.46
C ASN A 252 10.57 -13.71 -1.13
N CYS A 253 10.22 -12.46 -0.82
CA CYS A 253 9.11 -11.73 -1.43
C CYS A 253 9.56 -10.71 -2.48
N VAL A 254 10.87 -10.59 -2.74
CA VAL A 254 11.41 -9.95 -3.95
C VAL A 254 11.66 -11.05 -4.99
N THR A 255 10.69 -11.26 -5.88
CA THR A 255 10.66 -12.39 -6.81
C THR A 255 10.75 -11.93 -8.27
N ALA A 256 11.51 -12.69 -9.08
CA ALA A 256 11.43 -12.55 -10.52
C ALA A 256 10.02 -12.94 -11.02
N GLY A 257 9.55 -12.26 -12.05
CA GLY A 257 8.34 -12.66 -12.77
C GLY A 257 8.59 -13.95 -13.57
N GLY A 258 7.53 -14.69 -13.87
CA GLY A 258 7.66 -15.96 -14.58
C GLY A 258 6.36 -16.75 -14.56
N THR A 259 6.49 -18.06 -14.52
CA THR A 259 5.37 -19.01 -14.60
C THR A 259 5.49 -20.06 -13.52
N LEU A 260 4.39 -20.36 -12.83
CA LEU A 260 4.29 -21.43 -11.84
C LEU A 260 3.30 -22.49 -12.33
N TRP A 261 3.67 -23.76 -12.19
CA TRP A 261 2.74 -24.88 -12.34
C TRP A 261 2.00 -25.11 -11.02
N GLU A 262 0.67 -25.13 -11.07
CA GLU A 262 -0.19 -25.42 -9.92
C GLU A 262 -1.37 -26.29 -10.37
N THR A 263 -1.93 -27.11 -9.47
CA THR A 263 -3.20 -27.81 -9.72
C THR A 263 -4.28 -26.79 -10.07
N VAL A 264 -5.10 -27.07 -11.09
CA VAL A 264 -6.16 -26.13 -11.51
C VAL A 264 -7.05 -25.77 -10.30
N PRO A 265 -7.23 -24.48 -9.97
CA PRO A 265 -7.91 -24.08 -8.75
C PRO A 265 -9.34 -24.60 -8.66
N ASN A 266 -9.71 -25.11 -7.48
CA ASN A 266 -11.01 -25.73 -7.22
C ASN A 266 -12.21 -24.78 -7.36
N THR A 267 -11.98 -23.46 -7.32
CA THR A 267 -12.99 -22.42 -7.56
C THR A 267 -13.33 -22.24 -9.05
N LEU A 268 -12.53 -22.82 -9.96
CA LEU A 268 -12.74 -22.71 -11.41
C LEU A 268 -13.38 -23.97 -12.00
N LEU A 269 -13.44 -25.09 -11.27
CA LEU A 269 -13.87 -26.38 -11.76
C LEU A 269 -15.20 -26.83 -11.14
N ALA A 270 -16.13 -27.24 -12.01
CA ALA A 270 -17.36 -27.93 -11.63
C ALA A 270 -17.46 -29.22 -12.46
N LEU A 271 -16.97 -30.34 -11.92
CA LEU A 271 -16.85 -31.61 -12.62
C LEU A 271 -17.65 -32.73 -11.94
N THR A 272 -18.00 -33.74 -12.73
CA THR A 272 -18.45 -35.05 -12.26
C THR A 272 -17.39 -36.07 -12.67
N GLN A 273 -16.84 -36.81 -11.70
CA GLN A 273 -16.03 -38.00 -11.94
C GLN A 273 -16.95 -39.21 -12.03
N THR A 274 -16.89 -39.95 -13.13
CA THR A 274 -17.61 -41.22 -13.31
C THR A 274 -16.60 -42.30 -13.64
N VAL A 275 -16.68 -43.45 -12.95
CA VAL A 275 -15.70 -44.54 -13.05
C VAL A 275 -16.36 -45.80 -13.55
N HIS A 276 -15.71 -46.47 -14.50
CA HIS A 276 -16.17 -47.74 -15.04
C HIS A 276 -15.02 -48.75 -15.09
N LYS A 277 -15.27 -50.02 -14.77
CA LYS A 277 -14.31 -51.10 -15.01
C LYS A 277 -14.16 -51.36 -16.51
N VAL A 278 -12.95 -51.72 -16.92
CA VAL A 278 -12.59 -52.10 -18.28
C VAL A 278 -12.72 -53.61 -18.39
N THR A 279 -13.76 -54.09 -19.07
CA THR A 279 -13.97 -55.52 -19.35
C THR A 279 -13.55 -55.89 -20.78
N THR A 280 -13.35 -54.92 -21.65
CA THR A 280 -12.89 -55.11 -23.04
C THR A 280 -11.84 -54.07 -23.40
N ARG A 281 -10.63 -54.54 -23.75
CA ARG A 281 -9.51 -53.73 -24.25
C ARG A 281 -9.36 -53.86 -25.76
N ASN A 282 -8.56 -53.01 -26.39
CA ASN A 282 -8.34 -53.04 -27.84
C ASN A 282 -7.52 -54.28 -28.28
N SER A 283 -8.22 -55.35 -28.63
CA SER A 283 -7.63 -56.60 -29.09
C SER A 283 -6.93 -56.52 -30.45
N SER A 284 -7.17 -55.45 -31.23
CA SER A 284 -6.66 -55.31 -32.61
C SER A 284 -5.16 -55.02 -32.67
N THR A 285 -4.58 -54.48 -31.59
CA THR A 285 -3.18 -54.02 -31.53
C THR A 285 -2.30 -54.82 -30.58
N GLY A 286 -2.88 -55.71 -29.75
CA GLY A 286 -2.17 -56.41 -28.67
C GLY A 286 -1.69 -55.50 -27.52
N ASN A 287 -1.88 -54.19 -27.64
CA ASN A 287 -1.57 -53.18 -26.64
C ASN A 287 -2.83 -52.88 -25.81
N PRO A 288 -2.81 -53.11 -24.47
CA PRO A 288 -3.97 -52.86 -23.61
C PRO A 288 -4.31 -51.37 -23.45
N TYR A 289 -3.34 -50.47 -23.71
CA TYR A 289 -3.38 -49.04 -23.45
C TYR A 289 -3.86 -48.23 -24.67
N PRO A 290 -4.61 -47.12 -24.48
CA PRO A 290 -4.88 -46.18 -25.57
C PRO A 290 -3.59 -45.40 -25.92
N THR A 291 -3.21 -45.40 -27.20
CA THR A 291 -2.01 -44.68 -27.69
C THR A 291 -2.31 -43.32 -28.31
N ASN A 292 -3.60 -42.96 -28.41
CA ASN A 292 -4.09 -41.69 -28.95
C ASN A 292 -5.54 -41.43 -28.54
N SER A 293 -6.00 -40.18 -28.68
CA SER A 293 -7.35 -39.73 -28.31
C SER A 293 -8.47 -40.60 -28.89
N SER A 294 -8.36 -41.04 -30.15
CA SER A 294 -9.40 -41.85 -30.81
C SER A 294 -9.48 -43.27 -30.25
N GLN A 295 -8.34 -43.88 -29.89
CA GLN A 295 -8.32 -45.15 -29.16
C GLN A 295 -8.90 -44.99 -27.75
N PHE A 296 -8.64 -43.87 -27.07
CA PHE A 296 -9.22 -43.58 -25.77
C PHE A 296 -10.75 -43.35 -25.87
N ASP A 297 -11.23 -42.65 -26.89
CA ASP A 297 -12.66 -42.53 -27.16
C ASP A 297 -13.30 -43.90 -27.42
N SER A 298 -12.63 -44.78 -28.18
CA SER A 298 -13.09 -46.15 -28.42
C SER A 298 -13.17 -46.95 -27.11
N LEU A 299 -12.16 -46.86 -26.24
CA LEU A 299 -12.13 -47.54 -24.94
C LEU A 299 -13.26 -47.06 -24.03
N VAL A 300 -13.48 -45.73 -23.96
CA VAL A 300 -14.59 -45.14 -23.19
C VAL A 300 -15.94 -45.57 -23.78
N LEU A 301 -16.13 -45.50 -25.11
CA LEU A 301 -17.39 -45.92 -25.75
C LEU A 301 -17.72 -47.40 -25.52
N THR A 302 -16.71 -48.27 -25.45
CA THR A 302 -16.89 -49.71 -25.18
C THR A 302 -17.21 -50.00 -23.71
N ASN A 303 -16.55 -49.32 -22.76
CA ASN A 303 -16.60 -49.68 -21.34
C ASN A 303 -17.48 -48.74 -20.47
N ALA A 304 -17.84 -47.54 -20.92
CA ALA A 304 -18.72 -46.61 -20.21
C ALA A 304 -20.21 -46.98 -20.35
N ILE A 305 -20.53 -48.22 -19.99
CA ILE A 305 -21.88 -48.81 -20.02
C ILE A 305 -22.37 -49.11 -18.60
N ALA A 306 -23.68 -49.13 -18.40
CA ALA A 306 -24.29 -49.33 -17.07
C ALA A 306 -23.82 -50.61 -16.34
N ALA A 307 -23.52 -51.69 -17.07
CA ALA A 307 -23.01 -52.93 -16.49
C ALA A 307 -21.59 -52.80 -15.88
N ASN A 308 -20.80 -51.84 -16.36
CA ASN A 308 -19.42 -51.60 -15.95
C ASN A 308 -19.28 -50.41 -14.98
N LEU A 309 -20.36 -49.66 -14.69
CA LEU A 309 -20.32 -48.50 -13.81
C LEU A 309 -19.92 -48.90 -12.38
N CYS A 310 -18.85 -48.31 -11.86
CA CYS A 310 -18.42 -48.45 -10.47
C CYS A 310 -19.11 -47.40 -9.58
N GLY A 311 -19.19 -46.16 -10.07
CA GLY A 311 -19.83 -45.06 -9.35
C GLY A 311 -19.62 -43.71 -10.02
N SER A 312 -20.20 -42.66 -9.42
CA SER A 312 -20.05 -41.28 -9.88
C SER A 312 -20.12 -40.31 -8.69
N GLN A 313 -19.31 -39.25 -8.72
CA GLN A 313 -19.29 -38.19 -7.69
C GLN A 313 -19.00 -36.81 -8.27
N SER A 314 -19.48 -35.75 -7.61
CA SER A 314 -19.09 -34.37 -7.91
C SER A 314 -17.68 -34.11 -7.38
N ILE A 315 -16.85 -33.42 -8.16
CA ILE A 315 -15.46 -33.09 -7.78
C ILE A 315 -15.05 -31.73 -8.37
N SER A 316 -14.16 -31.03 -7.67
CA SER A 316 -13.62 -29.73 -8.09
C SER A 316 -12.10 -29.72 -8.27
N THR A 317 -11.44 -30.88 -8.17
CA THR A 317 -9.99 -31.04 -8.35
C THR A 317 -9.67 -32.37 -9.04
N VAL A 318 -8.84 -32.35 -10.08
CA VAL A 318 -8.27 -33.58 -10.67
C VAL A 318 -6.82 -33.70 -10.19
N ASN A 319 -6.67 -34.33 -9.02
CA ASN A 319 -5.40 -34.48 -8.31
C ASN A 319 -5.53 -35.67 -7.35
N GLY A 320 -5.34 -36.90 -7.85
CA GLY A 320 -5.68 -38.11 -7.11
C GLY A 320 -5.00 -39.39 -7.59
N SER A 321 -5.44 -40.49 -6.98
CA SER A 321 -4.99 -41.87 -7.15
C SER A 321 -6.13 -42.79 -6.72
N GLY A 322 -6.10 -44.05 -7.14
CA GLY A 322 -7.11 -45.05 -6.81
C GLY A 322 -8.42 -44.88 -7.58
N ASN A 323 -9.12 -46.01 -7.71
CA ASN A 323 -10.55 -46.03 -7.97
C ASN A 323 -11.32 -45.68 -6.68
N PRO A 324 -12.00 -44.52 -6.58
CA PRO A 324 -12.77 -44.14 -5.39
C PRO A 324 -13.99 -45.04 -5.12
N PHE A 325 -14.33 -45.96 -6.04
CA PHE A 325 -15.41 -46.93 -5.94
C PHE A 325 -14.91 -48.39 -5.94
N ASN A 326 -13.68 -48.63 -5.50
CA ASN A 326 -13.15 -49.98 -5.26
C ASN A 326 -14.10 -50.79 -4.36
N GLY A 327 -14.39 -52.04 -4.76
CA GLY A 327 -15.35 -52.94 -4.13
C GLY A 327 -16.80 -52.79 -4.64
N VAL A 328 -17.13 -51.71 -5.36
CA VAL A 328 -18.48 -51.48 -5.91
C VAL A 328 -18.60 -52.12 -7.29
N ASN A 329 -19.71 -52.84 -7.55
CA ASN A 329 -19.96 -53.55 -8.81
C ASN A 329 -18.80 -54.47 -9.27
N GLY A 330 -17.99 -54.98 -8.35
CA GLY A 330 -16.80 -55.77 -8.69
C GLY A 330 -15.76 -54.98 -9.50
N CYS A 331 -15.64 -53.68 -9.27
CA CYS A 331 -14.47 -52.89 -9.65
C CYS A 331 -13.43 -52.96 -8.53
N ASP A 332 -12.15 -52.99 -8.89
CA ASP A 332 -11.01 -52.89 -7.97
C ASP A 332 -10.17 -51.64 -8.32
N ASN A 333 -8.88 -51.64 -7.99
CA ASN A 333 -7.95 -50.56 -8.34
C ASN A 333 -7.24 -50.77 -9.68
N ASP A 334 -7.47 -51.90 -10.36
CA ASP A 334 -6.88 -52.19 -11.66
C ASP A 334 -7.99 -52.08 -12.74
N ASN A 335 -7.61 -52.15 -14.02
CA ASN A 335 -8.55 -52.25 -15.15
C ASN A 335 -9.78 -51.34 -15.06
N TYR A 336 -9.59 -50.02 -15.00
CA TYR A 336 -10.69 -49.07 -14.94
C TYR A 336 -10.43 -47.80 -15.76
N ILE A 337 -11.50 -47.07 -16.07
CA ILE A 337 -11.45 -45.73 -16.68
C ILE A 337 -12.13 -44.70 -15.78
N ASN A 338 -11.39 -43.63 -15.52
CA ASN A 338 -11.82 -42.42 -14.84
C ASN A 338 -12.21 -41.39 -15.91
N VAL A 339 -13.48 -40.96 -15.94
CA VAL A 339 -13.94 -39.90 -16.86
C VAL A 339 -14.48 -38.74 -16.04
N PHE A 340 -13.76 -37.62 -16.06
CA PHE A 340 -14.17 -36.36 -15.45
C PHE A 340 -14.83 -35.51 -16.54
N THR A 341 -16.07 -35.09 -16.33
CA THR A 341 -16.79 -34.21 -17.28
C THR A 341 -17.46 -33.06 -16.56
N GLY A 342 -17.45 -31.88 -17.17
CA GLY A 342 -18.13 -30.71 -16.65
C GLY A 342 -17.59 -29.43 -17.25
N GLN A 343 -17.33 -28.44 -16.40
CA GLN A 343 -17.02 -27.08 -16.80
C GLN A 343 -15.77 -26.53 -16.10
N ILE A 344 -15.05 -25.68 -16.83
CA ILE A 344 -14.03 -24.77 -16.30
C ILE A 344 -14.46 -23.32 -16.56
N ASN A 345 -14.40 -22.47 -15.53
CA ASN A 345 -14.69 -21.04 -15.64
C ASN A 345 -13.38 -20.25 -15.80
N ILE A 346 -13.24 -19.54 -16.91
CA ILE A 346 -12.05 -18.75 -17.25
C ILE A 346 -12.32 -17.28 -16.90
N PRO A 347 -11.59 -16.69 -15.93
CA PRO A 347 -11.89 -15.34 -15.45
C PRO A 347 -11.51 -14.23 -16.44
N THR A 348 -10.49 -14.46 -17.27
CA THR A 348 -9.95 -13.47 -18.21
C THR A 348 -9.62 -14.17 -19.53
N ALA A 349 -9.99 -13.59 -20.66
CA ALA A 349 -9.63 -14.15 -21.97
C ALA A 349 -8.10 -14.15 -22.14
N GLY A 350 -7.54 -15.24 -22.67
CA GLY A 350 -6.09 -15.41 -22.77
C GLY A 350 -5.68 -16.77 -23.30
N THR A 351 -4.37 -17.00 -23.39
CA THR A 351 -3.81 -18.32 -23.70
C THR A 351 -3.41 -19.01 -22.41
N TYR A 352 -3.97 -20.20 -22.19
CA TYR A 352 -3.76 -21.02 -21.01
C TYR A 352 -2.98 -22.27 -21.40
N THR A 353 -1.93 -22.59 -20.64
CA THR A 353 -1.17 -23.84 -20.81
C THR A 353 -1.56 -24.80 -19.70
N PHE A 354 -1.98 -26.01 -20.07
CA PHE A 354 -2.34 -27.09 -19.16
C PHE A 354 -1.32 -28.23 -19.27
N SER A 355 -1.12 -28.97 -18.19
CA SER A 355 -0.37 -30.22 -18.16
C SER A 355 -1.21 -31.33 -17.57
N VAL A 356 -1.03 -32.53 -18.11
CA VAL A 356 -1.47 -33.78 -17.49
C VAL A 356 -0.26 -34.55 -16.97
N ASP A 357 -0.47 -35.45 -16.03
CA ASP A 357 0.53 -36.37 -15.45
C ASP A 357 -0.27 -37.49 -14.78
N GLY A 358 0.09 -38.76 -15.00
CA GLY A 358 -0.73 -39.89 -14.57
C GLY A 358 -0.07 -41.25 -14.76
N ASP A 359 -0.76 -42.28 -14.29
CA ASP A 359 -0.39 -43.69 -14.29
C ASP A 359 -1.70 -44.48 -14.37
N ASP A 360 -2.05 -45.22 -15.43
CA ASP A 360 -1.47 -45.19 -16.79
C ASP A 360 -1.94 -43.94 -17.61
N ALA A 361 -2.72 -44.13 -18.70
CA ALA A 361 -2.90 -43.14 -19.76
C ALA A 361 -3.87 -42.00 -19.40
N VAL A 362 -3.49 -40.75 -19.69
CA VAL A 362 -4.27 -39.54 -19.37
C VAL A 362 -4.42 -38.57 -20.53
N ASP A 363 -5.56 -37.87 -20.62
CA ASP A 363 -5.66 -36.64 -21.41
C ASP A 363 -6.69 -35.62 -20.92
N LEU A 364 -6.55 -34.40 -21.46
CA LEU A 364 -7.42 -33.25 -21.25
C LEU A 364 -7.99 -32.80 -22.59
N GLN A 365 -9.32 -32.69 -22.64
CA GLN A 365 -10.07 -32.03 -23.69
C GLN A 365 -10.77 -30.78 -23.14
N ILE A 366 -10.65 -29.66 -23.84
CA ILE A 366 -11.41 -28.43 -23.57
C ILE A 366 -12.13 -28.04 -24.86
N ASP A 367 -13.45 -27.84 -24.78
CA ASP A 367 -14.32 -27.61 -25.95
C ASP A 367 -14.12 -28.62 -27.10
N GLY A 368 -13.98 -29.89 -26.72
CA GLY A 368 -13.75 -31.01 -27.64
C GLY A 368 -12.33 -31.08 -28.23
N THR A 369 -11.48 -30.08 -28.00
CA THR A 369 -10.08 -30.07 -28.45
C THR A 369 -9.20 -30.75 -27.42
N THR A 370 -8.46 -31.79 -27.79
CA THR A 370 -7.41 -32.37 -26.92
C THR A 370 -6.27 -31.35 -26.76
N VAL A 371 -6.05 -30.87 -25.54
CA VAL A 371 -5.09 -29.80 -25.21
C VAL A 371 -3.76 -30.37 -24.70
N ALA A 372 -3.82 -31.38 -23.83
CA ALA A 372 -2.65 -32.02 -23.22
C ALA A 372 -2.93 -33.51 -23.02
N PHE A 373 -1.92 -34.36 -23.18
CA PHE A 373 -2.07 -35.82 -23.16
C PHE A 373 -0.76 -36.53 -22.82
N TRP A 374 -0.89 -37.73 -22.23
CA TRP A 374 0.17 -38.72 -22.12
C TRP A 374 -0.45 -40.12 -22.28
N TYR A 375 -0.19 -40.75 -23.42
CA TYR A 375 -0.80 -42.00 -23.85
C TYR A 375 0.16 -43.19 -23.77
N GLY A 376 -0.40 -44.41 -23.75
CA GLY A 376 0.34 -45.65 -23.48
C GLY A 376 0.37 -45.99 -21.99
N GLY A 377 0.96 -47.15 -21.65
CA GLY A 377 1.18 -47.54 -20.26
C GLY A 377 2.50 -46.98 -19.73
N HIS A 378 2.46 -46.33 -18.59
CA HIS A 378 3.59 -45.60 -18.00
C HIS A 378 3.27 -45.21 -16.55
N GLY A 379 4.30 -45.14 -15.71
CA GLY A 379 4.19 -44.61 -14.35
C GLY A 379 4.22 -43.09 -14.32
N ASN A 380 3.62 -42.48 -13.28
CA ASN A 380 3.61 -41.01 -13.14
C ASN A 380 5.02 -40.40 -13.08
N CYS A 381 5.21 -39.25 -13.73
CA CYS A 381 6.52 -38.58 -13.79
C CYS A 381 6.71 -37.54 -12.68
N ASN A 382 5.63 -37.06 -12.06
CA ASN A 382 5.63 -35.85 -11.22
C ASN A 382 6.20 -34.61 -11.95
N CYS A 383 5.99 -34.55 -13.27
CA CYS A 383 6.52 -33.55 -14.19
C CYS A 383 5.41 -32.69 -14.83
N ASN A 384 5.77 -31.74 -15.69
CA ASN A 384 4.80 -30.89 -16.42
C ASN A 384 5.07 -30.86 -17.94
N ASP A 385 5.79 -31.87 -18.43
CA ASP A 385 6.32 -31.90 -19.80
C ASP A 385 5.26 -32.41 -20.79
N HIS A 386 4.20 -33.06 -20.28
CA HIS A 386 3.00 -33.47 -21.01
C HIS A 386 1.96 -32.35 -21.03
N SER A 387 2.34 -31.23 -21.65
CA SER A 387 1.58 -29.99 -21.65
C SER A 387 1.24 -29.46 -23.05
N GLY A 388 0.24 -28.58 -23.11
CA GLY A 388 -0.16 -27.88 -24.31
C GLY A 388 -1.02 -26.64 -24.00
N SER A 389 -1.11 -25.74 -24.98
CA SER A 389 -1.76 -24.43 -24.81
C SER A 389 -3.02 -24.30 -25.65
N ILE A 390 -4.01 -23.60 -25.11
CA ILE A 390 -5.27 -23.25 -25.78
C ILE A 390 -5.64 -21.79 -25.48
N SER A 391 -6.13 -21.07 -26.49
CA SER A 391 -6.70 -19.74 -26.30
C SER A 391 -8.17 -19.83 -25.92
N LEU A 392 -8.55 -19.25 -24.78
CA LEU A 392 -9.89 -19.30 -24.20
C LEU A 392 -10.44 -17.89 -24.03
N SER A 393 -11.75 -17.74 -24.22
CA SER A 393 -12.50 -16.54 -23.86
C SER A 393 -12.67 -16.44 -22.33
N ALA A 394 -13.07 -15.27 -21.83
CA ALA A 394 -13.59 -15.20 -20.47
C ALA A 394 -14.99 -15.85 -20.44
N GLY A 395 -15.27 -16.67 -19.42
CA GLY A 395 -16.53 -17.38 -19.25
C GLY A 395 -16.37 -18.89 -19.11
N VAL A 396 -17.48 -19.61 -19.29
CA VAL A 396 -17.57 -21.05 -19.06
C VAL A 396 -17.20 -21.83 -20.31
N HIS A 397 -16.24 -22.74 -20.17
CA HIS A 397 -15.79 -23.68 -21.19
C HIS A 397 -16.07 -25.12 -20.73
N THR A 398 -16.28 -26.04 -21.67
CA THR A 398 -16.48 -27.46 -21.36
C THR A 398 -15.13 -28.14 -21.13
N LEU A 399 -15.06 -29.02 -20.13
CA LEU A 399 -13.85 -29.77 -19.78
C LEU A 399 -14.17 -31.26 -19.67
N ARG A 400 -13.35 -32.09 -20.33
CA ARG A 400 -13.32 -33.55 -20.17
C ARG A 400 -11.88 -33.98 -19.93
N PHE A 401 -11.60 -34.52 -18.74
CA PHE A 401 -10.32 -35.17 -18.44
C PHE A 401 -10.56 -36.68 -18.37
N ARG A 402 -9.65 -37.47 -18.93
CA ARG A 402 -9.71 -38.93 -18.92
C ARG A 402 -8.46 -39.51 -18.31
N HIS A 403 -8.63 -40.61 -17.58
CA HIS A 403 -7.58 -41.45 -17.01
C HIS A 403 -7.97 -42.91 -17.21
N GLU A 404 -6.98 -43.76 -17.49
CA GLU A 404 -7.09 -45.18 -17.75
C GLU A 404 -6.06 -45.89 -16.91
N GLU A 405 -6.46 -46.97 -16.26
CA GLU A 405 -5.61 -47.80 -15.42
C GLU A 405 -5.70 -49.25 -15.87
N ASN A 406 -4.56 -49.91 -16.06
CA ASN A 406 -4.50 -51.31 -16.45
C ASN A 406 -4.10 -52.24 -15.31
N SER A 407 -2.98 -51.96 -14.64
CA SER A 407 -2.51 -52.76 -13.53
C SER A 407 -1.35 -52.10 -12.78
N GLY A 408 -1.47 -51.95 -11.46
CA GLY A 408 -0.34 -51.61 -10.60
C GLY A 408 -0.59 -50.44 -9.64
N GLY A 409 0.08 -49.32 -9.89
CA GLY A 409 -0.12 -48.06 -9.17
C GLY A 409 -0.83 -47.08 -10.10
N ASP A 410 -1.61 -46.15 -9.56
CA ASP A 410 -2.46 -45.30 -10.39
C ASP A 410 -2.48 -43.83 -9.93
N ASN A 411 -2.47 -42.90 -10.88
CA ASN A 411 -2.44 -41.45 -10.61
C ASN A 411 -3.09 -40.62 -11.72
N TYR A 412 -3.67 -39.48 -11.33
CA TYR A 412 -4.20 -38.50 -12.27
C TYR A 412 -4.09 -37.06 -11.74
N TYR A 413 -3.37 -36.23 -12.48
CA TYR A 413 -3.13 -34.82 -12.17
C TYR A 413 -3.48 -33.92 -13.35
N LEU A 414 -4.24 -32.86 -13.08
CA LEU A 414 -4.46 -31.74 -13.99
C LEU A 414 -3.86 -30.46 -13.38
N ARG A 415 -2.82 -29.95 -14.04
CA ARG A 415 -2.11 -28.73 -13.64
C ARG A 415 -2.28 -27.67 -14.73
N TRP A 416 -2.21 -26.40 -14.34
CA TRP A 416 -2.09 -25.29 -15.29
C TRP A 416 -0.87 -24.43 -14.98
N GLN A 417 -0.41 -23.70 -15.99
CA GLN A 417 0.68 -22.75 -15.85
C GLN A 417 0.08 -21.35 -15.64
N ARG A 418 0.29 -20.77 -14.46
CA ARG A 418 -0.12 -19.41 -14.14
C ARG A 418 1.07 -18.46 -14.20
N THR A 419 0.89 -17.32 -14.85
CA THR A 419 1.85 -16.21 -14.80
C THR A 419 1.90 -15.63 -13.38
N ILE A 420 3.11 -15.54 -12.82
CA ILE A 420 3.39 -14.81 -11.59
C ILE A 420 4.06 -13.47 -11.96
N PRO A 421 3.50 -12.33 -11.52
CA PRO A 421 4.13 -11.03 -11.75
C PRO A 421 5.45 -10.95 -10.98
N ALA A 422 6.38 -10.13 -11.48
CA ALA A 422 7.60 -9.82 -10.73
C ALA A 422 7.23 -8.98 -9.50
N SER A 423 7.67 -9.43 -8.32
CA SER A 423 7.57 -8.65 -7.08
C SER A 423 8.87 -7.87 -6.89
N VAL A 424 8.88 -6.60 -7.32
CA VAL A 424 10.09 -5.78 -7.41
C VAL A 424 10.11 -4.76 -6.28
N ARG A 425 11.24 -4.72 -5.54
CA ARG A 425 11.48 -3.68 -4.54
C ARG A 425 12.29 -2.52 -5.11
N THR A 426 11.77 -1.30 -4.96
CA THR A 426 12.46 -0.05 -5.26
C THR A 426 12.62 0.77 -3.98
N ASP A 427 13.82 1.27 -3.71
CA ASP A 427 14.13 2.06 -2.51
C ASP A 427 14.25 3.55 -2.88
N TYR A 428 13.50 4.38 -2.14
CA TYR A 428 13.50 5.84 -2.27
C TYR A 428 14.04 6.46 -0.98
N VAL A 429 15.20 7.10 -1.03
CA VAL A 429 15.65 7.99 0.05
C VAL A 429 14.67 9.16 0.17
N VAL A 430 14.04 9.35 1.34
CA VAL A 430 13.06 10.42 1.53
C VAL A 430 13.77 11.74 1.84
N ARG A 431 14.20 12.37 0.75
CA ARG A 431 14.72 13.74 0.68
C ARG A 431 13.88 14.55 -0.28
N VAL A 432 13.55 15.79 0.07
CA VAL A 432 12.77 16.67 -0.81
C VAL A 432 13.45 18.02 -0.99
N GLN A 433 13.50 18.50 -2.23
CA GLN A 433 13.97 19.85 -2.53
C GLN A 433 12.85 20.85 -2.19
N ALA A 434 13.15 21.79 -1.30
CA ALA A 434 12.20 22.79 -0.80
C ALA A 434 12.52 24.19 -1.32
N CYS A 435 11.52 25.06 -1.38
CA CYS A 435 11.64 26.45 -1.82
C CYS A 435 12.27 26.62 -3.20
N VAL A 436 11.81 25.80 -4.15
CA VAL A 436 12.21 25.87 -5.56
C VAL A 436 11.61 27.12 -6.20
N THR A 437 12.43 27.93 -6.86
CA THR A 437 12.00 29.15 -7.57
C THR A 437 10.89 28.83 -8.59
N GLY A 438 9.79 29.57 -8.55
CA GLY A 438 8.59 29.32 -9.36
C GLY A 438 7.62 28.27 -8.77
N LEU A 439 8.03 27.53 -7.74
CA LEU A 439 7.25 26.51 -7.03
C LEU A 439 7.37 26.68 -5.50
N LEU A 440 7.45 27.92 -5.00
CA LEU A 440 7.64 28.19 -3.57
C LEU A 440 6.46 27.68 -2.72
N GLU A 441 6.75 27.11 -1.56
CA GLU A 441 5.77 26.83 -0.50
C GLU A 441 5.41 28.12 0.29
N PRO A 442 4.24 28.21 0.95
CA PRO A 442 3.87 29.37 1.77
C PRO A 442 4.84 29.68 2.92
N GLU A 443 5.51 28.65 3.48
CA GLU A 443 6.53 28.78 4.52
C GLU A 443 7.93 29.12 4.00
N CYS A 444 8.09 29.44 2.71
CA CYS A 444 9.38 29.83 2.14
C CYS A 444 9.68 31.31 2.35
N LYS A 445 10.54 31.63 3.31
CA LYS A 445 11.06 32.99 3.49
C LYS A 445 12.21 33.28 2.53
N GLY A 446 12.21 34.47 1.93
CA GLY A 446 13.26 34.97 1.04
C GLY A 446 14.34 35.75 1.80
N TYR A 447 15.60 35.58 1.41
CA TYR A 447 16.76 36.21 2.03
C TYR A 447 17.71 36.83 0.99
N PRO A 448 18.20 38.06 1.21
CA PRO A 448 17.74 39.03 2.21
C PRO A 448 16.29 39.47 1.93
N GLU A 449 15.52 39.75 2.99
CA GLU A 449 14.06 39.94 2.92
C GLU A 449 13.60 41.01 1.91
N ASN A 450 14.35 42.10 1.77
CA ASN A 450 14.05 43.21 0.86
C ASN A 450 14.39 42.95 -0.62
N ASN A 451 15.21 41.94 -0.91
CA ASN A 451 15.58 41.55 -2.27
C ASN A 451 16.02 40.07 -2.29
N PRO A 452 15.08 39.11 -2.22
CA PRO A 452 15.40 37.70 -2.06
C PRO A 452 16.30 37.14 -3.17
N THR A 453 17.46 36.64 -2.78
CA THR A 453 18.40 35.92 -3.66
C THR A 453 18.35 34.40 -3.44
N VAL A 454 17.96 33.97 -2.24
CA VAL A 454 17.70 32.57 -1.88
C VAL A 454 16.41 32.48 -1.08
N TYR A 455 15.67 31.37 -1.20
CA TYR A 455 14.50 31.07 -0.38
C TYR A 455 14.77 29.86 0.49
N LYS A 456 14.29 29.89 1.74
CA LYS A 456 14.45 28.81 2.73
C LYS A 456 13.12 28.45 3.38
N PRO A 457 12.90 27.16 3.70
CA PRO A 457 11.74 26.77 4.49
C PRO A 457 11.96 27.22 5.92
N THR A 458 11.03 28.02 6.44
CA THR A 458 11.02 28.53 7.81
C THR A 458 9.88 27.88 8.61
N GLY A 459 9.77 28.26 9.88
CA GLY A 459 8.73 27.80 10.80
C GLY A 459 8.72 28.70 12.03
N LEU A 460 7.86 28.40 13.01
CA LEU A 460 7.53 29.31 14.11
C LEU A 460 8.76 29.86 14.87
N LEU A 461 9.84 29.10 15.02
CA LEU A 461 11.06 29.57 15.68
C LEU A 461 11.80 30.67 14.90
N HIS A 462 11.63 30.73 13.58
CA HIS A 462 12.12 31.83 12.76
C HIS A 462 11.20 33.06 12.97
N ASP A 463 9.89 32.91 12.82
CA ASP A 463 8.91 34.01 12.90
C ASP A 463 9.01 34.84 14.19
N TYR A 464 9.25 34.17 15.32
CA TYR A 464 9.47 34.82 16.62
C TYR A 464 10.95 35.05 16.95
N GLY A 465 11.86 34.23 16.44
CA GLY A 465 13.27 34.25 16.81
C GLY A 465 14.14 35.20 16.00
N GLU A 466 13.93 35.34 14.69
CA GLU A 466 14.76 36.20 13.83
C GLU A 466 14.68 37.68 14.25
N THR A 467 13.53 38.10 14.77
CA THR A 467 13.30 39.46 15.27
C THR A 467 13.60 39.63 16.77
N ASP A 468 14.15 38.60 17.45
CA ASP A 468 14.32 38.53 18.92
C ASP A 468 13.02 38.84 19.69
N ARG A 469 11.85 38.46 19.17
CA ARG A 469 10.58 38.54 19.93
C ARG A 469 10.51 37.48 21.02
N MET A 470 11.25 36.38 20.87
CA MET A 470 11.45 35.33 21.88
C MET A 470 12.83 34.68 21.69
N ALA A 471 13.46 34.26 22.79
CA ALA A 471 14.69 33.47 22.81
C ALA A 471 14.38 32.03 23.19
N PHE A 472 14.94 31.07 22.44
CA PHE A 472 14.55 29.67 22.51
C PHE A 472 15.70 28.75 22.94
N GLY A 473 15.40 27.85 23.88
CA GLY A 473 16.18 26.65 24.16
C GLY A 473 15.42 25.39 23.76
N LEU A 474 16.15 24.30 23.50
CA LEU A 474 15.57 23.02 23.13
C LEU A 474 16.26 21.87 23.88
N LEU A 475 15.45 21.09 24.60
CA LEU A 475 15.77 19.79 25.17
C LEU A 475 14.98 18.72 24.42
N SER A 476 15.63 17.65 23.98
CA SER A 476 14.95 16.54 23.31
C SER A 476 15.54 15.18 23.65
N GLY A 477 14.77 14.11 23.41
CA GLY A 477 15.33 12.76 23.29
C GLY A 477 16.41 12.66 22.21
N SER A 478 17.21 11.58 22.25
CA SER A 478 18.27 11.32 21.27
C SER A 478 18.45 9.83 21.04
N PHE A 479 18.32 9.39 19.78
CA PHE A 479 18.54 7.99 19.43
C PHE A 479 19.97 7.52 19.74
N LYS A 480 20.99 8.30 19.33
CA LYS A 480 22.42 8.01 19.60
C LYS A 480 22.85 8.14 21.07
N LYS A 481 22.03 8.78 21.91
CA LYS A 481 22.28 8.94 23.35
C LYS A 481 21.04 8.47 24.13
N ASN A 482 20.55 7.28 23.78
CA ASN A 482 19.34 6.73 24.37
C ASN A 482 19.38 6.52 25.89
N PRO A 483 20.51 6.35 26.61
CA PRO A 483 20.50 6.29 28.07
C PRO A 483 20.31 7.66 28.74
N SER A 484 20.52 8.77 28.00
CA SER A 484 20.33 10.12 28.53
C SER A 484 18.84 10.45 28.67
N GLY A 485 18.45 11.08 29.79
CA GLY A 485 17.07 11.51 30.04
C GLY A 485 16.60 12.61 29.08
N CYS A 486 17.50 13.53 28.72
CA CYS A 486 17.35 14.48 27.61
C CYS A 486 18.74 14.88 27.10
N VAL A 487 18.80 15.41 25.88
CA VAL A 487 19.97 16.07 25.33
C VAL A 487 19.62 17.54 25.08
N LEU A 488 20.42 18.44 25.64
CA LEU A 488 20.35 19.87 25.31
C LEU A 488 20.82 20.05 23.86
N ARG A 489 19.89 20.49 23.00
CA ARG A 489 20.13 20.78 21.59
C ARG A 489 20.57 22.23 21.40
N LYS A 490 19.91 23.16 22.09
CA LYS A 490 20.21 24.60 22.07
C LYS A 490 20.02 25.18 23.47
N LYS A 491 21.00 25.94 23.97
CA LYS A 491 20.87 26.79 25.16
C LYS A 491 19.89 27.93 24.85
N ILE A 492 19.06 28.34 25.81
CA ILE A 492 18.21 29.52 25.62
C ILE A 492 19.09 30.72 25.23
N SER A 493 18.85 31.23 24.02
CA SER A 493 19.66 32.26 23.37
C SER A 493 18.88 32.84 22.19
N SER A 494 19.35 33.97 21.64
CA SER A 494 18.83 34.50 20.38
C SER A 494 18.84 33.43 19.29
N PHE A 495 17.78 33.41 18.48
CA PHE A 495 17.69 32.54 17.32
C PHE A 495 18.58 33.02 16.17
N LYS A 496 19.01 34.30 16.15
CA LYS A 496 19.92 34.85 15.13
C LYS A 496 21.22 34.06 14.99
N ASN A 497 21.67 33.39 16.06
CA ASN A 497 22.86 32.52 16.04
C ASN A 497 22.66 31.21 15.25
N GLU A 498 21.43 30.84 14.87
CA GLU A 498 21.13 29.74 13.95
C GLU A 498 21.00 30.21 12.48
N ILE A 499 21.05 31.54 12.24
CA ILE A 499 20.94 32.15 10.91
C ILE A 499 22.35 32.33 10.33
N ASN A 500 22.74 31.47 9.40
CA ASN A 500 24.04 31.59 8.73
C ASN A 500 23.98 32.52 7.51
N ALA A 501 24.37 33.78 7.67
CA ALA A 501 24.41 34.83 6.63
C ALA A 501 25.35 34.56 5.42
N SER A 502 25.97 33.39 5.31
CA SER A 502 26.65 32.91 4.09
C SER A 502 25.81 31.93 3.27
N THR A 503 24.67 31.48 3.80
CA THR A 503 23.73 30.54 3.17
C THR A 503 22.28 31.04 3.13
N VAL A 504 22.01 32.18 3.77
CA VAL A 504 20.81 33.04 3.68
C VAL A 504 21.23 34.47 3.39
#